data_AF-A0AA97HCU8-F1
#
_entry.id   AF-A0AA97HCU8-F1
#
_cell.length_a   1.000
_cell.length_b   1.000
_cell.length_c   1.000
_cell.angle_alpha   90.00
_cell.angle_beta   90.00
_cell.angle_gamma   90.00
#
_symmetry.space_group_name_H-M   'P 1'
#
loop_
_entity.id
_entity.type
_entity.pdbx_description
1 polymer ?
#
loop_
_entity_poly.entity_id
_entity_poly.type
_entity_poly.pdbx_seq_one_letter_code
_entity_poly.pdbx_strand_id
1 'polypeptide(L)'
;MHSENGQKREQGFEAAAARESRAHIVEKINCSSQSETVQAETRSLLLRHPEINAIVTFNELTTLGVGHAIEELGLQDTVRVVGFDNNVVSVGMLETGEIDVLIVQNPFAMGYLGLEAAFRLINGQQPDADHIDTEVRAIGREDMYTEQNQKFLFSFTQNQ
;
A
#
# COMPACT_ATOMS: atom_id res chain seq x y z
N MET A 1 -2.60 -12.18 -7.64
CA MET A 1 -1.54 -11.90 -6.65
C MET A 1 -0.94 -13.22 -6.21
N HIS A 2 0.38 -13.42 -6.35
CA HIS A 2 1.01 -14.73 -6.09
C HIS A 2 1.70 -14.84 -4.72
N SER A 3 1.86 -13.74 -3.98
CA SER A 3 2.46 -13.77 -2.64
C SER A 3 1.41 -14.03 -1.55
N GLU A 4 1.81 -14.72 -0.48
CA GLU A 4 0.97 -15.00 0.69
C GLU A 4 0.48 -13.70 1.36
N ASN A 5 1.38 -12.71 1.51
CA ASN A 5 1.04 -11.41 2.08
C ASN A 5 -0.04 -10.69 1.27
N GLY A 6 0.08 -10.74 -0.06
CA GLY A 6 -0.93 -10.18 -0.94
C GLY A 6 -2.29 -10.83 -0.70
N GLN A 7 -2.36 -12.16 -0.77
CA GLN A 7 -3.61 -12.89 -0.62
C GLN A 7 -4.29 -12.62 0.73
N LYS A 8 -3.53 -12.51 1.81
CA LYS A 8 -4.07 -12.15 3.14
C LYS A 8 -4.64 -10.73 3.18
N ARG A 9 -3.99 -9.75 2.54
CA ARG A 9 -4.49 -8.36 2.44
C ARG A 9 -5.81 -8.31 1.67
N GLU A 10 -5.86 -8.99 0.52
CA GLU A 10 -7.06 -9.08 -0.33
C GLU A 10 -8.23 -9.72 0.45
N GLN A 11 -8.01 -10.89 1.06
CA GLN A 11 -9.04 -11.57 1.85
C GLN A 11 -9.54 -10.73 3.03
N GLY A 12 -8.63 -10.03 3.72
CA GLY A 12 -8.98 -9.13 4.80
C GLY A 12 -9.86 -7.96 4.33
N PHE A 13 -9.51 -7.36 3.19
CA PHE A 13 -10.30 -6.29 2.58
C PHE A 13 -11.68 -6.79 2.15
N GLU A 14 -11.76 -7.94 1.47
CA GLU A 14 -13.04 -8.52 1.03
C GLU A 14 -13.98 -8.82 2.20
N ALA A 15 -13.44 -9.39 3.28
CA ALA A 15 -14.22 -9.66 4.48
C ALA A 15 -14.75 -8.38 5.14
N ALA A 16 -14.00 -7.28 5.07
CA ALA A 16 -14.44 -5.98 5.55
C ALA A 16 -15.50 -5.37 4.60
N ALA A 17 -15.24 -5.34 3.30
CA ALA A 17 -16.15 -4.81 2.29
C ALA A 17 -17.49 -5.54 2.26
N ALA A 18 -17.52 -6.85 2.47
CA ALA A 18 -18.75 -7.65 2.54
C ALA A 18 -19.68 -7.26 3.69
N ARG A 19 -19.16 -6.55 4.71
CA ARG A 19 -19.95 -6.04 5.84
C ARG A 19 -20.50 -4.63 5.58
N GLU A 20 -20.06 -3.97 4.51
CA GLU A 20 -20.45 -2.60 4.17
C GLU A 20 -21.55 -2.61 3.11
N SER A 21 -22.75 -2.17 3.50
CA SER A 21 -23.90 -2.10 2.57
C SER A 21 -23.77 -1.03 1.47
N ARG A 22 -22.82 -0.10 1.63
CA ARG A 22 -22.61 1.04 0.74
C ARG A 22 -21.44 0.85 -0.23
N ALA A 23 -20.71 -0.25 -0.12
CA ALA A 23 -19.57 -0.56 -0.98
C ALA A 23 -19.87 -1.83 -1.77
N HIS A 24 -19.48 -1.85 -3.03
CA HIS A 24 -19.59 -3.03 -3.89
C HIS A 24 -18.29 -3.21 -4.67
N ILE A 25 -17.77 -4.43 -4.68
CA ILE A 25 -16.61 -4.80 -5.46
C ILE A 25 -17.07 -5.02 -6.90
N VAL A 26 -16.76 -4.07 -7.79
CA VAL A 26 -17.11 -4.13 -9.21
C VAL A 26 -16.29 -5.20 -9.94
N GLU A 27 -14.97 -5.15 -9.77
CA GLU A 27 -14.05 -6.10 -10.41
C GLU A 27 -12.79 -6.28 -9.57
N LYS A 28 -12.16 -7.45 -9.71
CA LYS A 28 -10.86 -7.76 -9.10
C LYS A 28 -9.88 -8.12 -10.21
N ILE A 29 -8.78 -7.38 -10.30
CA ILE A 29 -7.74 -7.61 -11.31
C ILE A 29 -6.49 -8.13 -10.64
N ASN A 30 -5.98 -9.23 -11.18
CA ASN A 30 -4.71 -9.80 -10.80
C ASN A 30 -3.66 -9.41 -11.85
N CYS A 31 -2.99 -8.30 -11.62
CA CYS A 31 -1.98 -7.79 -12.54
C CYS A 31 -0.66 -8.55 -12.42
N SER A 32 0.15 -8.47 -13.49
CA SER A 32 1.54 -8.93 -13.48
C SER A 32 2.44 -7.99 -12.65
N SER A 33 3.68 -8.40 -12.40
CA SER A 33 4.67 -7.64 -11.61
C SER A 33 5.32 -6.48 -12.40
N GLN A 34 4.59 -5.78 -13.27
CA GLN A 34 5.08 -4.64 -14.04
C GLN A 34 4.10 -3.46 -13.96
N SER A 35 4.60 -2.29 -13.55
CA SER A 35 3.77 -1.10 -13.28
C SER A 35 3.03 -0.62 -14.53
N GLU A 36 3.68 -0.67 -15.69
CA GLU A 36 3.11 -0.27 -16.98
C GLU A 36 1.94 -1.17 -17.40
N THR A 37 2.01 -2.46 -17.05
CA THR A 37 0.91 -3.39 -17.29
C THR A 37 -0.27 -3.06 -16.37
N VAL A 38 -0.01 -2.81 -15.08
CA VAL A 38 -1.04 -2.38 -14.13
C VAL A 38 -1.72 -1.10 -14.60
N GLN A 39 -0.94 -0.12 -15.07
CA GLN A 39 -1.47 1.15 -15.59
C GLN A 39 -2.41 0.92 -16.76
N ALA A 40 -1.99 0.12 -17.75
CA ALA A 40 -2.82 -0.16 -18.93
C ALA A 40 -4.12 -0.91 -18.56
N GLU A 41 -4.05 -1.87 -17.65
CA GLU A 41 -5.21 -2.61 -17.15
C GLU A 41 -6.16 -1.72 -16.34
N THR A 42 -5.62 -0.86 -15.47
CA THR A 42 -6.40 0.10 -14.67
C THR A 42 -7.11 1.11 -15.57
N ARG A 43 -6.43 1.62 -16.60
CA ARG A 43 -7.06 2.49 -17.60
C ARG A 43 -8.21 1.77 -18.30
N SER A 44 -8.00 0.54 -18.73
CA SER A 44 -9.05 -0.25 -19.38
C SER A 44 -10.23 -0.52 -18.44
N LEU A 45 -9.97 -0.81 -17.17
CA LEU A 45 -10.98 -1.00 -16.14
C LEU A 45 -11.85 0.25 -15.97
N LEU A 46 -11.23 1.41 -15.75
CA LEU A 46 -11.93 2.68 -15.53
C LEU A 46 -12.73 3.14 -16.76
N LEU A 47 -12.26 2.83 -17.97
CA LEU A 47 -13.01 3.09 -19.20
C LEU A 47 -14.21 2.15 -19.38
N ARG A 48 -14.11 0.88 -18.93
CA ARG A 48 -15.22 -0.09 -18.97
C ARG A 48 -16.24 0.14 -17.85
N HIS A 49 -15.78 0.64 -16.71
CA HIS A 49 -16.56 0.81 -15.49
C HIS A 49 -16.45 2.25 -14.97
N PRO A 50 -17.05 3.25 -15.67
CA PRO A 50 -17.00 4.65 -15.26
C PRO A 50 -17.71 4.93 -13.93
N GLU A 51 -18.46 3.97 -13.38
CA GLU A 51 -19.07 4.02 -12.06
C GLU A 51 -18.08 3.81 -10.90
N ILE A 52 -16.87 3.31 -11.17
CA ILE A 52 -15.85 3.10 -10.13
C ILE A 52 -15.41 4.46 -9.59
N ASN A 53 -15.57 4.64 -8.27
CA ASN A 53 -15.15 5.84 -7.55
C ASN A 53 -14.08 5.56 -6.47
N ALA A 54 -13.64 4.31 -6.36
CA ALA A 54 -12.58 3.91 -5.44
C ALA A 54 -11.78 2.72 -5.99
N ILE A 55 -10.46 2.75 -5.81
CA ILE A 55 -9.53 1.66 -6.12
C ILE A 55 -8.69 1.36 -4.87
N VAL A 56 -8.51 0.07 -4.58
CA VAL A 56 -7.63 -0.41 -3.52
C VAL A 56 -6.56 -1.30 -4.14
N THR A 57 -5.30 -1.02 -3.83
CA THR A 57 -4.15 -1.83 -4.26
C THR A 57 -3.55 -2.55 -3.05
N PHE A 58 -2.70 -3.55 -3.28
CA PHE A 58 -2.21 -4.41 -2.18
C PHE A 58 -0.68 -4.58 -2.13
N ASN A 59 0.06 -3.85 -2.97
CA ASN A 59 1.52 -3.74 -2.92
C ASN A 59 2.01 -2.48 -3.66
N GLU A 60 3.26 -2.09 -3.41
CA GLU A 60 3.93 -0.94 -4.03
C GLU A 60 3.73 -0.83 -5.55
N LEU A 61 3.98 -1.91 -6.28
CA LEU A 61 3.95 -1.88 -7.75
C LEU A 61 2.54 -1.62 -8.29
N THR A 62 1.55 -2.25 -7.68
CA THR A 62 0.14 -2.00 -8.04
C THR A 62 -0.29 -0.58 -7.69
N THR A 63 0.20 -0.04 -6.58
CA THR A 63 -0.03 1.36 -6.17
C THR A 63 0.48 2.33 -7.22
N LEU A 64 1.72 2.16 -7.70
CA LEU A 64 2.29 3.02 -8.74
C LEU A 64 1.52 2.96 -10.05
N GLY A 65 1.22 1.76 -10.54
CA GLY A 65 0.52 1.59 -11.82
C GLY A 65 -0.88 2.21 -11.80
N VAL A 66 -1.61 2.06 -10.69
CA VAL A 66 -2.91 2.73 -10.50
C VAL A 66 -2.74 4.24 -10.44
N GLY A 67 -1.79 4.76 -9.65
CA GLY A 67 -1.51 6.20 -9.55
C GLY A 67 -1.24 6.83 -10.91
N HIS A 68 -0.39 6.21 -11.74
CA HIS A 68 -0.14 6.68 -13.10
C HIS A 68 -1.37 6.65 -14.01
N ALA A 69 -2.26 5.66 -13.86
CA ALA A 69 -3.50 5.61 -14.63
C ALA A 69 -4.48 6.71 -14.21
N ILE A 70 -4.55 7.03 -12.92
CA ILE A 70 -5.35 8.15 -12.40
C ILE A 70 -4.79 9.48 -12.92
N GLU A 71 -3.47 9.65 -12.91
CA GLU A 71 -2.78 10.81 -13.47
C GLU A 71 -3.09 10.99 -14.97
N GLU A 72 -2.91 9.92 -15.76
CA GLU A 72 -3.11 9.89 -17.21
C GLU A 72 -4.56 10.25 -17.58
N LEU A 73 -5.53 9.80 -16.79
CA LEU A 73 -6.96 10.03 -17.04
C LEU A 73 -7.48 11.34 -16.40
N GLY A 74 -6.69 12.01 -15.57
CA GLY A 74 -7.12 13.21 -14.85
C GLY A 74 -8.25 12.95 -13.85
N LEU A 75 -8.20 11.82 -13.14
CA LEU A 75 -9.29 11.35 -12.27
C LEU A 75 -9.04 11.56 -10.77
N GLN A 76 -7.98 12.28 -10.38
CA GLN A 76 -7.57 12.52 -9.00
C GLN A 76 -8.71 13.01 -8.09
N ASP A 77 -9.60 13.84 -8.63
CA ASP A 77 -10.72 14.43 -7.87
C ASP A 77 -11.98 13.54 -7.81
N THR A 78 -12.01 12.43 -8.55
CA THR A 78 -13.22 11.62 -8.77
C THR A 78 -13.07 10.16 -8.36
N VAL A 79 -11.85 9.61 -8.43
CA VAL A 79 -11.56 8.22 -8.06
C VAL A 79 -10.62 8.23 -6.86
N ARG A 80 -11.09 7.69 -5.74
CA ARG A 80 -10.30 7.60 -4.51
C ARG A 80 -9.34 6.42 -4.58
N VAL A 81 -8.08 6.61 -4.21
CA VAL A 81 -7.08 5.52 -4.26
C VAL A 81 -6.48 5.27 -2.88
N VAL A 82 -6.63 4.02 -2.41
CA VAL A 82 -5.93 3.49 -1.23
C VAL A 82 -4.82 2.55 -1.69
N GLY A 83 -3.58 2.98 -1.52
CA GLY A 83 -2.38 2.27 -1.90
C GLY A 83 -1.74 1.51 -0.75
N PHE A 84 -0.91 0.52 -1.08
CA PHE A 84 0.01 -0.13 -0.13
C PHE A 84 1.46 0.20 -0.43
N ASP A 85 2.27 0.19 0.63
CA ASP A 85 3.69 0.51 0.65
C ASP A 85 3.99 1.94 0.19
N ASN A 86 5.25 2.35 0.24
CA ASN A 86 5.65 3.71 -0.13
C ASN A 86 7.04 3.74 -0.77
N ASN A 87 7.20 4.68 -1.70
CA ASN A 87 8.48 5.14 -2.22
C ASN A 87 8.37 6.64 -2.56
N VAL A 88 9.45 7.23 -3.08
CA VAL A 88 9.49 8.67 -3.42
C VAL A 88 8.38 9.05 -4.40
N VAL A 89 8.08 8.20 -5.38
CA VAL A 89 7.05 8.47 -6.40
C VAL A 89 5.65 8.39 -5.80
N SER A 90 5.33 7.35 -5.04
CA SER A 90 4.01 7.18 -4.43
C SER A 90 3.73 8.24 -3.36
N VAL A 91 4.76 8.71 -2.66
CA VAL A 91 4.65 9.85 -1.73
C VAL A 91 4.41 11.15 -2.48
N GLY A 92 5.05 11.35 -3.64
CA GLY A 92 4.73 12.47 -4.53
C GLY A 92 3.27 12.41 -4.98
N MET A 93 2.80 11.25 -5.44
CA MET A 93 1.40 11.02 -5.82
C MET A 93 0.40 11.22 -4.68
N LEU A 94 0.81 10.98 -3.42
CA LEU A 94 0.00 11.31 -2.24
C LEU A 94 -0.16 12.83 -2.08
N GLU A 95 0.92 13.57 -2.31
CA GLU A 95 0.95 15.02 -2.27
C GLU A 95 0.12 15.64 -3.40
N THR A 96 0.23 15.11 -4.62
CA THR A 96 -0.46 15.63 -5.82
C THR A 96 -1.90 15.12 -6.00
N GLY A 97 -2.24 13.96 -5.42
CA GLY A 97 -3.62 13.47 -5.30
C GLY A 97 -4.05 12.34 -6.20
N GLU A 98 -3.13 11.74 -6.93
CA GLU A 98 -3.34 10.47 -7.61
C GLU A 98 -3.54 9.32 -6.60
N ILE A 99 -3.00 9.49 -5.39
CA ILE A 99 -3.18 8.58 -4.26
C ILE A 99 -3.73 9.38 -3.07
N ASP A 100 -4.74 8.84 -2.37
CA ASP A 100 -5.33 9.51 -1.20
C ASP A 100 -4.77 9.01 0.12
N VAL A 101 -4.49 7.70 0.19
CA VAL A 101 -4.01 7.05 1.41
C VAL A 101 -2.97 6.00 1.04
N LEU A 102 -1.86 5.97 1.76
CA LEU A 102 -0.89 4.87 1.72
C LEU A 102 -0.95 4.06 3.02
N ILE A 103 -1.07 2.74 2.88
CA ILE A 103 -0.89 1.77 3.95
C ILE A 103 0.59 1.41 4.02
N VAL A 104 1.29 2.03 4.98
CA VAL A 104 2.74 1.98 5.13
C VAL A 104 3.14 1.00 6.22
N GLN A 105 4.06 0.10 5.89
CA GLN A 105 4.65 -0.88 6.81
C GLN A 105 5.93 -0.33 7.44
N ASN A 106 6.48 -1.01 8.46
CA ASN A 106 7.75 -0.65 9.07
C ASN A 106 8.88 -1.66 8.73
N PRO A 107 9.48 -1.60 7.52
CA PRO A 107 10.54 -2.53 7.13
C PRO A 107 11.80 -2.41 7.97
N PHE A 108 12.08 -1.24 8.54
CA PHE A 108 13.19 -1.05 9.46
C PHE A 108 12.99 -1.86 10.74
N ALA A 109 11.82 -1.77 11.38
CA ALA A 109 11.49 -2.57 12.55
C ALA A 109 11.50 -4.07 12.23
N MET A 110 10.97 -4.47 11.08
CA MET A 110 11.02 -5.87 10.63
C MET A 110 12.46 -6.38 10.56
N GLY A 111 13.38 -5.61 9.97
CA GLY A 111 14.79 -5.97 9.87
C GLY A 111 15.51 -6.00 11.23
N TYR A 112 15.29 -4.97 12.06
CA TYR A 112 15.92 -4.86 13.38
C TYR A 112 15.48 -5.99 14.31
N LEU A 113 14.17 -6.20 14.45
CA LEU A 113 13.59 -7.22 15.34
C LEU A 113 13.92 -8.62 14.84
N GLY A 114 13.96 -8.84 13.53
CA GLY A 114 14.40 -10.10 12.93
C GLY A 114 15.85 -10.43 13.29
N LEU A 115 16.76 -9.44 13.21
CA LEU A 115 18.16 -9.63 13.58
C LEU A 115 18.33 -9.83 15.10
N GLU A 116 17.60 -9.07 15.91
CA GLU A 116 17.60 -9.23 17.36
C GLU A 116 17.15 -10.65 17.77
N ALA A 117 16.06 -11.14 17.21
CA ALA A 117 15.55 -12.49 17.47
C ALA A 117 16.58 -13.56 17.06
N ALA A 118 17.20 -13.41 15.88
CA ALA A 118 18.26 -14.32 15.43
C ALA A 118 19.47 -14.32 16.36
N PHE A 119 19.89 -13.14 16.83
CA PHE A 119 21.00 -13.00 17.77
C PHE A 119 20.70 -13.68 19.12
N ARG A 120 19.49 -13.52 19.66
CA ARG A 120 19.05 -14.19 20.90
C ARG A 120 19.12 -15.70 20.76
N LEU A 121 18.57 -16.24 19.67
CA LEU A 121 18.58 -17.68 19.39
C LEU A 121 20.00 -18.28 19.33
N ILE A 122 20.93 -17.60 18.65
CA ILE A 122 22.33 -18.05 18.54
C ILE A 122 23.03 -18.07 19.92
N ASN A 123 22.62 -17.20 20.84
CA ASN A 123 23.14 -17.15 22.21
C ASN A 123 22.37 -18.05 23.19
N GLY A 124 21.51 -18.93 22.70
CA GLY A 124 20.71 -19.86 23.53
C GLY A 124 19.59 -19.18 24.32
N GLN A 125 19.23 -17.94 23.96
CA GLN A 125 18.09 -17.23 24.51
C GLN A 125 16.85 -17.47 23.64
N GLN A 126 15.67 -17.39 24.25
CA GLN A 126 14.41 -17.41 23.50
C GLN A 126 14.02 -15.98 23.09
N PRO A 127 13.46 -15.79 21.88
CA PRO A 127 12.77 -14.55 21.54
C PRO A 127 11.61 -14.29 22.51
N ASP A 128 11.24 -13.03 22.68
CA ASP A 128 10.18 -12.64 23.62
C ASP A 128 8.77 -13.10 23.16
N ALA A 129 8.61 -13.41 21.86
CA ALA A 129 7.39 -13.95 21.27
C ALA A 129 7.66 -14.78 20.00
N ASP A 130 6.79 -15.75 19.72
CA ASP A 130 6.80 -16.53 18.47
C ASP A 130 6.31 -15.73 17.25
N HIS A 131 5.56 -14.64 17.50
CA HIS A 131 5.09 -13.72 16.49
C HIS A 131 5.32 -12.27 16.96
N ILE A 132 5.89 -11.45 16.09
CA ILE A 132 6.18 -10.05 16.38
C ILE A 132 5.45 -9.21 15.32
N ASP A 133 4.40 -8.52 15.74
CA ASP A 133 3.67 -7.60 14.89
C ASP A 133 4.45 -6.29 14.75
N THR A 134 4.72 -5.88 13.51
CA THR A 134 5.27 -4.56 13.23
C THR A 134 4.17 -3.57 12.90
N GLU A 135 4.33 -2.34 13.36
CA GLU A 135 3.37 -1.27 13.14
C GLU A 135 3.09 -1.01 11.65
N VAL A 136 1.81 -0.80 11.33
CA VAL A 136 1.31 -0.40 10.02
C VAL A 136 0.48 0.88 10.19
N ARG A 137 0.62 1.82 9.27
CA ARG A 137 -0.07 3.12 9.32
C ARG A 137 -0.82 3.40 8.02
N ALA A 138 -2.04 3.91 8.15
CA ALA A 138 -2.70 4.60 7.04
C ALA A 138 -2.28 6.07 7.09
N ILE A 139 -1.66 6.56 6.02
CA ILE A 139 -1.13 7.92 5.94
C ILE A 139 -1.78 8.63 4.76
N GLY A 140 -2.43 9.75 5.03
CA GLY A 140 -3.08 10.61 4.05
C GLY A 140 -2.30 11.92 3.83
N ARG A 141 -2.76 12.74 2.89
CA ARG A 141 -2.15 14.06 2.63
C ARG A 141 -2.21 14.96 3.86
N GLU A 142 -3.26 14.85 4.66
CA GLU A 142 -3.50 15.67 5.83
C GLU A 142 -2.50 15.44 6.97
N ASP A 143 -1.89 14.25 7.05
CA ASP A 143 -1.04 13.85 8.16
C ASP A 143 0.34 13.33 7.73
N MET A 144 0.67 13.35 6.43
CA MET A 144 1.96 12.91 5.91
C MET A 144 3.17 13.68 6.47
N TYR A 145 2.98 14.96 6.84
CA TYR A 145 4.04 15.79 7.42
C TYR A 145 4.07 15.79 8.95
N THR A 146 3.30 14.95 9.63
CA THR A 146 3.49 14.76 11.08
C THR A 146 4.85 14.11 11.34
N GLU A 147 5.55 14.49 12.42
CA GLU A 147 6.88 13.93 12.73
C GLU A 147 6.89 12.39 12.77
N GLN A 148 5.78 11.79 13.19
CA GLN A 148 5.64 10.36 13.28
C GLN A 148 5.54 9.72 11.89
N ASN A 149 4.70 10.27 11.00
CA ASN A 149 4.51 9.72 9.65
C ASN A 149 5.69 9.99 8.73
N GLN A 150 6.40 11.10 8.94
CA GLN A 150 7.65 11.37 8.20
C GLN A 150 8.69 10.26 8.40
N LYS A 151 8.80 9.69 9.61
CA LYS A 151 9.72 8.58 9.90
C LYS A 151 9.35 7.29 9.17
N PHE A 152 8.08 7.10 8.81
CA PHE A 152 7.61 5.96 8.03
C PHE A 152 7.75 6.21 6.53
N LEU A 153 7.43 7.42 6.06
CA LEU A 153 7.44 7.77 4.63
C LEU A 153 8.84 8.03 4.06
N PHE A 154 9.73 8.63 4.85
CA PHE A 154 11.03 9.15 4.40
C PHE A 154 12.21 8.47 5.10
N SER A 155 12.04 7.24 5.60
CA SER A 155 13.02 6.54 6.46
C SER A 155 14.43 6.33 5.86
N PHE A 156 14.68 6.74 4.61
CA PHE A 156 15.94 6.52 3.90
C PHE A 156 16.63 7.77 3.33
N THR A 157 16.09 8.98 3.51
CA THR A 157 16.85 10.20 3.23
C THR A 157 17.68 10.60 4.45
N GLN A 158 18.84 9.96 4.61
CA GLN A 158 19.95 10.63 5.27
C GLN A 158 20.31 11.86 4.42
N ASN A 159 20.06 13.04 4.96
CA ASN A 159 20.65 14.27 4.44
C ASN A 159 22.18 14.06 4.36
N GLN A 160 22.72 14.11 3.15
CA GLN A 160 24.08 14.59 2.92
C GLN A 160 24.05 16.11 2.90
#